data_AF-A0A962FJ30-F1
#
_entry.id   AF-A0A962FJ30-F1
#
_cell.length_a   1.000
_cell.length_b   1.000
_cell.length_c   1.000
_cell.angle_alpha   90.00
_cell.angle_beta   90.00
_cell.angle_gamma   90.00
#
_symmetry.space_group_name_H-M   'P 1'
#
loop_
_entity.id
_entity.type
_entity.pdbx_description
1 polymer ?
#
loop_
_entity_poly.entity_id
_entity_poly.type
_entity_poly.pdbx_seq_one_letter_code
_entity_poly.pdbx_strand_id
1 'polypeptide(L)'
;MIAALPLLLGAHQMIEGVVWVTHAQGLGFVAAYAFIIVAVCFWPLYLPLAVWLSETDPRRRRIIVALGAVGLFLDANAAITLAQGVDVDFASHHIAYELRAPRLVVFDYIYLGCAVAPLFVHRSAYLKAFGVLALLFFALSVVYFTPARYSVWCFFGALSSAIVWFFVTSRGAARAGQTAEA
;
A
#
# COMPACT_ATOMS: atom_id res chain seq x y z
N MET A 1 9.09 5.93 -10.38
CA MET A 1 8.68 5.20 -9.16
C MET A 1 7.17 5.02 -9.08
N ILE A 2 6.34 6.08 -9.13
CA ILE A 2 4.87 5.96 -9.12
C ILE A 2 4.33 4.93 -10.14
N ALA A 3 4.87 4.90 -11.35
CA ALA A 3 4.45 3.95 -12.39
C ALA A 3 4.69 2.46 -12.03
N ALA A 4 5.52 2.17 -11.02
CA ALA A 4 5.76 0.81 -10.54
C ALA A 4 4.75 0.34 -9.48
N LEU A 5 3.85 1.21 -9.01
CA LEU A 5 2.83 0.86 -8.01
C LEU A 5 2.01 -0.39 -8.39
N PRO A 6 1.51 -0.55 -9.63
CA PRO A 6 0.74 -1.74 -10.01
C PRO A 6 1.56 -3.03 -9.94
N LEU A 7 2.83 -2.95 -10.33
CA LEU A 7 3.74 -4.11 -10.27
C LEU A 7 4.04 -4.50 -8.82
N LEU A 8 4.30 -3.52 -7.96
CA LEU A 8 4.61 -3.78 -6.54
C LEU A 8 3.41 -4.33 -5.78
N LEU A 9 2.22 -3.73 -5.96
CA LEU A 9 0.98 -4.21 -5.34
C LEU A 9 0.59 -5.59 -5.88
N GLY A 10 0.74 -5.82 -7.19
CA GLY A 10 0.51 -7.13 -7.79
C GLY A 10 1.46 -8.20 -7.27
N ALA A 11 2.77 -7.90 -7.19
CA ALA A 11 3.75 -8.82 -6.59
C ALA A 11 3.45 -9.08 -5.11
N HIS A 12 3.08 -8.05 -4.35
CA HIS A 12 2.69 -8.18 -2.95
C HIS A 12 1.48 -9.11 -2.79
N GLN A 13 0.49 -9.03 -3.67
CA GLN A 13 -0.65 -9.94 -3.70
C GLN A 13 -0.29 -11.36 -4.18
N MET A 14 0.67 -11.53 -5.08
CA MET A 14 1.17 -12.86 -5.46
C MET A 14 1.83 -13.57 -4.26
N ILE A 15 2.54 -12.84 -3.41
CA ILE A 15 3.12 -13.39 -2.17
C ILE A 15 2.00 -13.92 -1.26
N GLU A 16 0.91 -13.16 -1.11
CA GLU A 16 -0.27 -13.61 -0.34
C GLU A 16 -0.93 -14.86 -0.94
N GLY A 17 -0.97 -14.96 -2.27
CA GLY A 17 -1.42 -16.16 -2.96
C GLY A 17 -0.58 -17.41 -2.61
N VAL A 18 0.74 -17.25 -2.44
CA VAL A 18 1.60 -18.33 -1.93
C VAL A 18 1.21 -18.71 -0.50
N VAL A 19 0.98 -17.73 0.38
CA VAL A 19 0.52 -17.98 1.76
C VAL A 19 -0.78 -18.78 1.75
N TRP A 20 -1.73 -18.41 0.88
CA TRP A 20 -3.01 -19.09 0.74
C TRP A 20 -2.85 -20.56 0.35
N VAL A 21 -2.16 -20.83 -0.77
CA VAL A 21 -2.03 -22.20 -1.32
C VAL A 21 -1.29 -23.12 -0.37
N THR A 22 -0.29 -22.59 0.34
CA THR A 22 0.54 -23.36 1.27
C THR A 22 0.01 -23.41 2.70
N HIS A 23 -1.11 -22.73 3.00
CA HIS A 23 -1.67 -22.59 4.34
C HIS A 23 -0.65 -22.10 5.37
N ALA A 24 0.21 -21.17 4.96
CA ALA A 24 1.35 -20.66 5.74
C ALA A 24 2.34 -21.73 6.25
N GLN A 25 2.40 -22.91 5.61
CA GLN A 25 3.35 -23.97 5.96
C GLN A 25 4.56 -23.98 5.01
N GLY A 26 5.73 -24.36 5.52
CA GLY A 26 6.97 -24.42 4.72
C GLY A 26 7.32 -23.08 4.10
N LEU A 27 7.36 -23.00 2.77
CA LEU A 27 7.58 -21.74 2.03
C LEU A 27 6.50 -20.69 2.34
N GLY A 28 5.28 -21.12 2.68
CA GLY A 28 4.18 -20.26 3.08
C GLY A 28 4.46 -19.42 4.31
N PHE A 29 5.20 -19.97 5.26
CA PHE A 29 5.58 -19.25 6.47
C PHE A 29 6.50 -18.07 6.14
N VAL A 30 7.49 -18.30 5.27
CA VAL A 30 8.39 -17.25 4.77
C VAL A 30 7.61 -16.21 3.95
N ALA A 31 6.67 -16.66 3.11
CA ALA A 31 5.79 -15.78 2.35
C ALA A 31 4.90 -14.93 3.26
N ALA A 32 4.40 -15.47 4.38
CA ALA A 32 3.58 -14.73 5.33
C ALA A 32 4.37 -13.59 5.98
N TYR A 33 5.60 -13.87 6.40
CA TYR A 33 6.52 -12.83 6.90
C TYR A 33 6.85 -11.79 5.83
N ALA A 34 7.16 -12.23 4.60
CA ALA A 34 7.43 -11.31 3.50
C ALA A 34 6.22 -10.41 3.22
N PHE A 35 5.01 -10.97 3.19
CA PHE A 35 3.77 -10.24 2.97
C PHE A 35 3.56 -9.18 4.05
N ILE A 36 3.60 -9.58 5.33
CA ILE A 36 3.27 -8.66 6.42
C ILE A 36 4.35 -7.59 6.60
N ILE A 37 5.63 -7.91 6.40
CA ILE A 37 6.74 -6.93 6.39
C ILE A 37 6.49 -5.86 5.34
N VAL A 38 6.13 -6.25 4.11
CA VAL A 38 5.78 -5.27 3.07
C VAL A 38 4.53 -4.48 3.48
N ALA A 39 3.51 -5.14 4.01
CA ALA A 39 2.28 -4.47 4.43
C ALA A 39 2.53 -3.40 5.51
N VAL A 40 3.39 -3.64 6.50
CA VAL A 40 3.55 -2.73 7.65
C VAL A 40 4.81 -1.87 7.63
N CYS A 41 5.84 -2.20 6.85
CA CYS A 41 7.13 -1.48 6.84
C CYS A 41 7.53 -0.88 5.48
N PHE A 42 6.77 -1.08 4.40
CA PHE A 42 7.17 -0.62 3.06
C PHE A 42 6.41 0.62 2.59
N TRP A 43 5.08 0.61 2.69
CA TRP A 43 4.24 1.66 2.08
C TRP A 43 4.43 3.06 2.68
N PRO A 44 4.60 3.24 4.01
CA PRO A 44 4.83 4.55 4.60
C PRO A 44 6.15 5.22 4.19
N LEU A 45 7.08 4.47 3.60
CA LEU A 45 8.31 5.00 3.01
C LEU A 45 8.23 5.12 1.49
N TYR A 46 7.75 4.07 0.83
CA TYR A 46 7.71 4.00 -0.62
C TYR A 46 6.81 5.09 -1.24
N LEU A 47 5.60 5.29 -0.69
CA LEU A 47 4.66 6.26 -1.25
C LEU A 47 5.15 7.71 -1.10
N PRO A 48 5.57 8.20 0.08
CA PRO A 48 6.19 9.52 0.18
C PRO A 48 7.39 9.69 -0.74
N LEU A 49 8.29 8.70 -0.81
CA LEU A 49 9.46 8.78 -1.68
C LEU A 49 9.09 8.88 -3.16
N ALA A 50 8.15 8.03 -3.61
CA ALA A 50 7.67 8.03 -4.99
C ALA A 50 7.03 9.37 -5.37
N VAL A 51 6.25 9.96 -4.46
CA VAL A 51 5.62 11.28 -4.66
C VAL A 51 6.68 12.39 -4.62
N TRP A 52 7.59 12.37 -3.65
CA TRP A 52 8.65 13.38 -3.51
C TRP A 52 9.52 13.50 -4.77
N LEU A 53 9.91 12.36 -5.36
CA LEU A 53 10.69 12.31 -6.61
C LEU A 53 9.93 12.88 -7.82
N SER A 54 8.60 12.85 -7.80
CA SER A 54 7.76 13.40 -8.86
C SER A 54 7.36 14.87 -8.66
N GLU A 55 7.45 15.38 -7.43
CA GLU A 55 7.07 16.75 -7.08
C GLU A 55 8.22 17.70 -7.37
N THR A 56 7.94 18.92 -7.82
CA THR A 56 8.94 19.97 -8.09
C THR A 56 8.84 21.13 -7.10
N ASP A 57 7.67 21.32 -6.47
CA ASP A 57 7.46 22.39 -5.51
C ASP A 57 8.21 22.13 -4.19
N PRO A 58 9.12 23.04 -3.76
CA PRO A 58 9.94 22.84 -2.57
C PRO A 58 9.13 22.86 -1.26
N ARG A 59 7.99 23.56 -1.19
CA ARG A 59 7.13 23.57 0.01
C ARG A 59 6.45 22.22 0.16
N ARG A 60 5.90 21.67 -0.92
CA ARG A 60 5.26 20.34 -0.92
C ARG A 60 6.25 19.24 -0.61
N ARG A 61 7.46 19.30 -1.18
CA ARG A 61 8.55 18.36 -0.86
C ARG A 61 8.86 18.29 0.63
N ARG A 62 8.89 19.42 1.35
CA ARG A 62 9.12 19.44 2.81
C ARG A 62 8.01 18.72 3.58
N ILE A 63 6.74 18.93 3.20
CA ILE A 63 5.60 18.24 3.81
C ILE A 63 5.72 16.73 3.58
N ILE A 64 6.05 16.31 2.36
CA ILE A 64 6.21 14.89 2.02
C ILE A 64 7.37 14.25 2.81
N VAL A 65 8.50 14.96 2.98
CA VAL A 65 9.62 14.47 3.80
C VAL A 65 9.22 14.32 5.26
N ALA A 66 8.48 15.28 5.82
CA ALA A 66 7.99 15.18 7.20
C ALA A 66 7.08 13.96 7.38
N LEU A 67 6.15 13.71 6.44
CA LEU A 67 5.29 12.53 6.44
C LEU A 67 6.10 11.23 6.34
N GLY A 68 7.12 11.20 5.47
CA GLY A 68 8.02 10.04 5.33
C GLY A 68 8.88 9.79 6.58
N ALA A 69 9.31 10.83 7.30
CA ALA A 69 10.04 10.67 8.56
C ALA A 69 9.17 10.07 9.67
N VAL A 70 7.90 10.48 9.76
CA VAL A 70 6.93 9.84 10.65
C VAL A 70 6.68 8.40 10.22
N GLY A 71 6.55 8.14 8.90
CA GLY A 71 6.45 6.79 8.34
C GLY A 71 7.63 5.90 8.75
N LEU A 72 8.86 6.39 8.63
CA LEU A 72 10.07 5.68 9.06
C LEU A 72 10.03 5.28 10.53
N PHE A 73 9.55 6.18 11.40
CA PHE A 73 9.40 5.90 12.82
C PHE A 73 8.36 4.78 13.06
N LEU A 74 7.24 4.82 12.35
CA LEU A 74 6.22 3.77 12.42
C LEU A 74 6.77 2.42 11.95
N ASP A 75 7.50 2.41 10.83
CA ASP A 75 8.08 1.20 10.24
C ASP A 75 9.12 0.58 11.18
N ALA A 76 9.94 1.38 11.86
CA ALA A 76 10.88 0.91 12.88
C ALA A 76 10.16 0.23 14.07
N ASN A 77 9.06 0.83 14.55
CA ASN A 77 8.24 0.23 15.61
C ASN A 77 7.55 -1.06 15.14
N ALA A 78 7.05 -1.08 13.90
CA ALA A 78 6.43 -2.25 13.31
C ALA A 78 7.45 -3.40 13.15
N ALA A 79 8.69 -3.11 12.75
CA ALA A 79 9.75 -4.10 12.65
C ALA A 79 10.09 -4.73 14.02
N ILE A 80 10.12 -3.95 15.09
CA ILE A 80 10.32 -4.47 16.47
C ILE A 80 9.15 -5.38 16.87
N THR A 81 7.93 -4.99 16.55
CA THR A 81 6.71 -5.76 16.83
C THR A 81 6.71 -7.09 16.06
N LEU A 82 7.11 -7.07 14.79
CA LEU A 82 7.22 -8.25 13.93
C LEU A 82 8.22 -9.29 14.46
N ALA A 83 9.30 -8.83 15.11
CA ALA A 83 10.29 -9.72 15.72
C ALA A 83 9.70 -10.57 16.86
N GLN A 84 8.55 -10.18 17.42
CA GLN A 84 7.86 -10.94 18.47
C GLN A 84 6.97 -12.07 17.92
N GLY A 85 6.76 -12.10 16.61
CA GLY A 85 5.99 -13.14 15.91
C GLY A 85 4.70 -12.62 15.29
N VAL A 86 4.28 -13.34 14.25
CA VAL A 86 3.02 -13.12 13.54
C VAL A 86 2.27 -14.43 13.50
N ASP A 87 1.01 -14.39 13.88
CA ASP A 87 0.08 -15.49 13.73
C ASP A 87 -0.74 -15.26 12.46
N VAL A 88 -0.89 -16.31 11.67
CA VAL A 88 -1.66 -16.29 10.42
C VAL A 88 -2.93 -17.07 10.65
N ASP A 89 -4.05 -16.38 10.58
CA ASP A 89 -5.36 -16.99 10.75
C ASP A 89 -6.09 -17.12 9.40
N PHE A 90 -6.65 -18.30 9.20
CA PHE A 90 -7.44 -18.69 8.03
C PHE A 90 -8.91 -18.91 8.40
N ALA A 91 -9.37 -18.49 9.59
CA ALA A 91 -10.71 -18.76 10.12
C ALA A 91 -11.87 -18.20 9.28
N SER A 92 -11.59 -17.49 8.19
CA SER A 92 -12.59 -16.95 7.27
C SER A 92 -12.12 -17.03 5.83
N HIS A 93 -12.96 -16.66 4.86
CA HIS A 93 -12.58 -16.58 3.43
C HIS A 93 -11.57 -15.45 3.13
N HIS A 94 -10.69 -15.15 4.07
CA HIS A 94 -9.65 -14.13 4.05
C HIS A 94 -8.49 -14.55 4.96
N ILE A 95 -7.28 -14.05 4.68
CA ILE A 95 -6.12 -14.27 5.55
C ILE A 95 -5.99 -13.09 6.51
N ALA A 96 -6.01 -13.38 7.80
CA ALA A 96 -5.72 -12.43 8.85
C ALA A 96 -4.29 -12.60 9.35
N TYR A 97 -3.62 -11.46 9.57
CA TYR A 97 -2.26 -11.42 10.10
C TYR A 97 -2.29 -10.69 11.44
N GLU A 98 -2.11 -11.45 12.51
CA GLU A 98 -2.14 -10.95 13.87
C GLU A 98 -0.72 -10.79 14.40
N LEU A 99 -0.33 -9.54 14.67
CA LEU A 99 0.92 -9.26 15.36
C LEU A 99 0.74 -9.59 16.84
N ARG A 100 1.66 -10.38 17.40
CA ARG A 100 1.56 -10.82 18.81
C ARG A 100 1.70 -9.68 19.81
N ALA A 101 2.42 -8.61 19.46
CA ALA A 101 2.49 -7.45 20.35
C ALA A 101 1.22 -6.61 20.25
N PRO A 102 0.68 -6.15 21.40
CA PRO A 102 -0.44 -5.23 21.41
C PRO A 102 -0.02 -3.90 20.76
N ARG A 103 -0.77 -3.49 19.74
CA ARG A 103 -0.57 -2.23 19.03
C ARG A 103 -1.77 -1.32 19.28
N LEU A 104 -1.51 -0.06 19.64
CA LEU A 104 -2.57 0.93 19.78
C LEU A 104 -3.22 1.19 18.42
N VAL A 105 -4.55 1.22 18.36
CA VAL A 105 -5.32 1.46 17.12
C VAL A 105 -4.90 2.76 16.43
N VAL A 106 -4.45 3.76 17.20
CA VAL A 106 -3.92 5.03 16.68
C VAL A 106 -2.79 4.84 15.67
N PHE A 107 -1.95 3.81 15.82
CA PHE A 107 -0.85 3.56 14.89
C PHE A 107 -1.33 3.25 13.48
N ASP A 108 -2.49 2.59 13.32
CA ASP A 108 -3.04 2.25 12.01
C ASP A 108 -3.52 3.52 11.29
N TYR A 109 -4.08 4.49 12.03
CA TYR A 109 -4.51 5.77 11.47
C TYR A 109 -3.35 6.71 11.13
N ILE A 110 -2.31 6.76 11.95
CA ILE A 110 -1.11 7.54 11.63
C ILE A 110 -0.40 6.90 10.42
N TYR A 111 -0.30 5.57 10.38
CA TYR A 111 0.20 4.82 9.23
C TYR A 111 -0.55 5.19 7.95
N LEU A 112 -1.89 5.17 7.98
CA LEU A 112 -2.73 5.52 6.83
C LEU A 112 -2.45 6.95 6.37
N GLY A 113 -2.35 7.87 7.34
CA GLY A 113 -1.98 9.26 7.07
C GLY A 113 -0.64 9.38 6.36
N CYS A 114 0.42 8.73 6.87
CA CYS A 114 1.75 8.74 6.26
C CYS A 114 1.77 8.15 4.85
N ALA A 115 1.07 7.04 4.62
CA ALA A 115 1.02 6.39 3.31
C ALA A 115 0.23 7.21 2.28
N VAL A 116 -0.92 7.78 2.67
CA VAL A 116 -1.90 8.34 1.74
C VAL A 116 -1.81 9.87 1.62
N ALA A 117 -1.52 10.60 2.71
CA ALA A 117 -1.46 12.07 2.68
C ALA A 117 -0.51 12.66 1.62
N PRO A 118 0.67 12.06 1.31
CA PRO A 118 1.53 12.56 0.23
C PRO A 118 0.82 12.64 -1.12
N LEU A 119 -0.11 11.71 -1.40
CA LEU A 119 -0.88 11.67 -2.64
C LEU A 119 -1.78 12.89 -2.80
N PHE A 120 -2.32 13.41 -1.70
CA PHE A 120 -3.17 14.61 -1.67
C PHE A 120 -2.37 15.90 -1.76
N VAL A 121 -1.15 15.91 -1.22
CA VAL A 121 -0.22 17.05 -1.32
C VAL A 121 0.20 17.29 -2.77
N HIS A 122 0.33 16.23 -3.57
CA HIS A 122 0.75 16.33 -4.96
C HIS A 122 -0.29 17.01 -5.88
N ARG A 123 0.15 17.69 -6.95
CA ARG A 123 -0.76 18.39 -7.89
C ARG A 123 -1.66 17.46 -8.69
N SER A 124 -1.16 16.29 -9.07
CA SER A 124 -1.79 15.38 -10.02
C SER A 124 -3.16 14.88 -9.54
N ALA A 125 -4.21 15.12 -10.32
CA ALA A 125 -5.55 14.61 -10.05
C ALA A 125 -5.60 13.08 -10.00
N TYR A 126 -4.73 12.39 -10.76
CA TYR A 126 -4.64 10.94 -10.76
C TYR A 126 -4.16 10.38 -9.42
N LEU A 127 -3.16 11.01 -8.79
CA LEU A 127 -2.68 10.59 -7.47
C LEU A 127 -3.73 10.87 -6.40
N LYS A 128 -4.44 12.00 -6.50
CA LYS A 128 -5.55 12.29 -5.59
C LYS A 128 -6.68 11.27 -5.72
N ALA A 129 -7.05 10.89 -6.94
CA ALA A 129 -8.07 9.86 -7.17
C ALA A 129 -7.63 8.50 -6.60
N PHE A 130 -6.37 8.10 -6.81
CA PHE A 130 -5.81 6.90 -6.18
C PHE A 130 -5.84 6.99 -4.66
N GLY A 131 -5.50 8.15 -4.07
CA GLY A 131 -5.59 8.39 -2.63
C GLY A 131 -7.02 8.27 -2.08
N VAL A 132 -8.02 8.81 -2.80
CA VAL A 132 -9.44 8.67 -2.42
C VAL A 132 -9.86 7.20 -2.44
N LEU A 133 -9.52 6.46 -3.49
CA LEU A 133 -9.80 5.02 -3.56
C LEU A 133 -9.11 4.27 -2.41
N ALA A 134 -7.85 4.57 -2.12
CA ALA A 134 -7.11 3.96 -1.02
C ALA A 134 -7.79 4.21 0.34
N LEU A 135 -8.29 5.43 0.60
CA LEU A 135 -9.04 5.74 1.83
C LEU A 135 -10.38 4.99 1.89
N LEU A 136 -11.13 4.97 0.79
CA LEU A 136 -12.42 4.28 0.71
C LEU A 136 -12.26 2.78 0.97
N PHE A 137 -11.26 2.16 0.35
CA PHE A 137 -11.00 0.73 0.54
C PHE A 137 -10.43 0.40 1.91
N PHE A 138 -9.67 1.32 2.52
CA PHE A 138 -9.26 1.16 3.92
C PHE A 138 -10.47 1.21 4.87
N ALA A 139 -11.38 2.17 4.66
CA ALA A 139 -12.60 2.25 5.45
C ALA A 139 -13.45 0.97 5.30
N LEU A 140 -13.58 0.47 4.07
CA LEU A 140 -14.27 -0.78 3.78
C LEU A 140 -13.60 -1.98 4.48
N SER A 141 -12.27 -2.06 4.43
CA SER A 141 -11.53 -3.16 5.06
C SER A 141 -11.65 -3.14 6.58
N VAL A 142 -11.66 -1.96 7.20
CA VAL A 142 -11.86 -1.83 8.66
C VAL A 142 -13.28 -2.23 9.06
N VAL A 143 -14.31 -1.79 8.33
CA VAL A 143 -15.72 -2.02 8.68
C VAL A 143 -16.14 -3.48 8.49
N TYR A 144 -15.73 -4.12 7.39
CA TYR A 144 -16.20 -5.45 7.01
C TYR A 144 -15.19 -6.57 7.25
N PHE A 145 -13.90 -6.24 7.38
CA PHE A 145 -12.80 -7.21 7.37
C PHE A 145 -11.74 -6.88 8.42
N THR A 146 -12.13 -6.45 9.63
CA THR A 146 -11.18 -5.97 10.66
C THR A 146 -9.99 -6.91 10.90
N PRO A 147 -10.14 -8.25 10.99
CA PRO A 147 -9.01 -9.17 11.16
C PRO A 147 -8.08 -9.22 9.94
N ALA A 148 -8.63 -9.14 8.73
CA ALA A 148 -7.91 -9.19 7.45
C ALA A 148 -7.74 -7.82 6.77
N ARG A 149 -7.82 -6.73 7.53
CA ARG A 149 -7.85 -5.36 6.99
C ARG A 149 -6.64 -5.03 6.12
N TYR A 150 -5.46 -5.54 6.47
CA TYR A 150 -4.22 -5.33 5.72
C TYR A 150 -4.25 -6.06 4.38
N SER A 151 -4.61 -7.35 4.39
CA SER A 151 -4.81 -8.20 3.21
C SER A 151 -5.77 -7.55 2.21
N VAL A 152 -6.99 -7.26 2.66
CA VAL A 152 -8.07 -6.73 1.83
C VAL A 152 -7.74 -5.35 1.28
N TRP A 153 -7.10 -4.50 2.09
CA TRP A 153 -6.71 -3.18 1.63
C TRP A 153 -5.61 -3.23 0.56
N CYS A 154 -4.63 -4.12 0.70
CA CYS A 154 -3.60 -4.33 -0.33
C CYS A 154 -4.21 -4.88 -1.63
N PHE A 155 -5.18 -5.80 -1.55
CA PHE A 155 -5.92 -6.32 -2.70
C PHE A 155 -6.63 -5.20 -3.47
N PHE A 156 -7.41 -4.37 -2.78
CA PHE A 156 -8.09 -3.24 -3.41
C PHE A 156 -7.12 -2.17 -3.91
N GLY A 157 -5.98 -1.99 -3.22
CA GLY A 157 -4.88 -1.15 -3.70
C GLY A 157 -4.35 -1.63 -5.05
N ALA A 158 -4.07 -2.94 -5.19
CA ALA A 158 -3.64 -3.55 -6.43
C ALA A 158 -4.65 -3.31 -7.56
N LEU A 159 -5.93 -3.59 -7.30
CA LEU A 159 -7.00 -3.34 -8.27
C LEU A 159 -7.10 -1.87 -8.68
N SER A 160 -7.08 -0.95 -7.72
CA SER A 160 -7.13 0.50 -7.96
C SER A 160 -5.95 0.97 -8.81
N SER A 161 -4.76 0.48 -8.51
CA SER A 161 -3.54 0.84 -9.24
C SER A 161 -3.56 0.33 -10.69
N ALA A 162 -4.10 -0.87 -10.94
CA ALA A 162 -4.27 -1.42 -12.28
C ALA A 162 -5.28 -0.62 -13.10
N ILE A 163 -6.41 -0.22 -12.50
CA ILE A 163 -7.42 0.64 -13.15
C ILE A 163 -6.81 1.98 -13.55
N VAL A 164 -6.09 2.64 -12.63
CA VAL A 164 -5.43 3.93 -12.90
C VAL A 164 -4.38 3.78 -14.01
N TRP A 165 -3.59 2.70 -13.98
CA TRP A 165 -2.59 2.43 -15.00
C TRP A 165 -3.22 2.27 -16.40
N PHE A 166 -4.27 1.45 -16.52
CA PHE A 166 -4.99 1.25 -17.78
C PHE A 166 -5.59 2.54 -18.32
N PHE A 167 -6.13 3.40 -17.44
CA PHE A 167 -6.67 4.69 -17.85
C PHE A 167 -5.59 5.66 -18.36
N VAL A 168 -4.41 5.65 -17.74
CA VAL A 168 -3.29 6.52 -18.15
C VAL A 168 -2.72 6.05 -19.49
N THR A 169 -2.52 4.74 -19.69
CA THR A 169 -1.98 4.20 -20.94
C THR A 169 -2.93 4.35 -22.12
N SER A 170 -4.23 4.12 -21.91
CA SER A 170 -5.25 4.31 -22.95
C SER A 170 -5.35 5.77 -23.41
N ARG A 171 -5.29 6.75 -22.49
CA ARG A 171 -5.24 8.18 -22.84
C ARG A 171 -3.95 8.59 -23.55
N GLY A 172 -2.82 7.99 -23.17
CA GLY A 172 -1.53 8.22 -23.83
C GLY A 172 -1.54 7.74 -25.28
N ALA A 173 -2.06 6.53 -25.52
CA ALA A 173 -2.20 5.94 -26.85
C ALA A 173 -3.13 6.78 -27.75
N ALA A 174 -4.28 7.21 -27.23
CA ALA A 174 -5.24 8.03 -27.99
C ALA A 174 -4.65 9.39 -28.40
N ARG A 175 -3.85 10.03 -27.53
CA ARG A 175 -3.16 11.30 -27.87
C ARG A 175 -2.04 11.12 -28.89
N ALA A 176 -1.29 10.03 -28.80
CA ALA A 176 -0.20 9.73 -29.75
C ALA A 176 -0.73 9.49 -31.18
N GLY A 177 -1.90 8.84 -31.32
CA GLY A 177 -2.58 8.68 -32.61
C GLY A 177 -3.00 10.01 -33.24
N GLN A 178 -3.57 10.93 -32.44
CA GLN A 178 -3.98 12.26 -32.93
C GLN A 178 -2.80 13.13 -33.40
N THR A 179 -1.62 12.99 -32.79
CA THR A 179 -0.41 13.70 -33.24
C THR A 179 0.26 13.09 -34.47
N ALA A 180 -0.06 11.84 -34.82
CA ALA A 180 0.50 11.17 -36.01
C ALA A 180 -0.34 11.42 -37.28
N GLU A 181 -1.60 11.84 -37.12
CA GLU A 181 -2.52 12.20 -38.20
C GLU A 181 -2.54 13.72 -38.53
N ALA A 182 -1.81 14.53 -37.76
CA ALA A 182 -1.67 15.98 -37.92
C ALA A 182 -0.32 16.35 -38.55
#